data_AF-A0ABD3YD55-F1
#
_entry.id   AF-A0ABD3YD55-F1
#
_cell.length_a   1.000
_cell.length_b   1.000
_cell.length_c   1.000
_cell.angle_alpha   90.00
_cell.angle_beta   90.00
_cell.angle_gamma   90.00
#
_symmetry.space_group_name_H-M   'P 1'
#
loop_
_entity.id
_entity.type
_entity.pdbx_description
1 polymer ?
#
loop_
_entity_poly.entity_id
_entity_poly.type
_entity_poly.pdbx_seq_one_letter_code
_entity_poly.pdbx_strand_id
1 'polypeptide(L)'
;MKQWHVVIGLFFIFTAYFSVSTYAKSTQAFSAGVIAQEQIFPIKVLQLGNYARCAVVSAQKEDAFYSACYIKKQSQSNWIAESAGARCEIRCITHLDKKGLSQTTYFTAQ
;
A
#
# COMPACT_ATOMS: atom_id res chain seq x y z
N MET A 1 -13.11 41.71 -41.96
CA MET A 1 -14.07 40.82 -41.26
C MET A 1 -13.86 39.32 -41.53
N LYS A 2 -13.40 38.87 -42.71
CA LYS A 2 -13.19 37.43 -43.00
C LYS A 2 -12.14 36.73 -42.11
N GLN A 3 -11.08 37.43 -41.71
CA GLN A 3 -9.93 36.82 -41.02
C GLN A 3 -10.22 36.47 -39.54
N TRP A 4 -11.13 37.20 -38.89
CA TRP A 4 -11.55 36.94 -37.50
C TRP A 4 -12.36 35.66 -37.35
N HIS A 5 -13.23 35.34 -38.32
CA HIS A 5 -14.04 34.12 -38.30
C HIS A 5 -13.18 32.85 -38.43
N VAL A 6 -12.06 32.92 -39.16
CA VAL A 6 -11.12 31.80 -39.30
C VAL A 6 -10.37 31.53 -37.98
N VAL A 7 -9.99 32.59 -37.26
CA VAL A 7 -9.32 32.47 -35.95
C VAL A 7 -10.27 31.89 -34.91
N ILE A 8 -11.53 32.34 -34.89
CA ILE A 8 -12.55 31.80 -33.98
C ILE A 8 -12.84 30.33 -34.31
N GLY A 9 -12.95 29.98 -35.59
CA GLY A 9 -13.16 28.59 -36.02
C GLY A 9 -12.03 27.65 -35.60
N LEU A 10 -10.77 28.08 -35.75
CA LEU A 10 -9.60 27.34 -35.27
C LEU A 10 -9.62 27.15 -33.75
N PHE A 11 -10.00 28.18 -32.99
CA PHE A 11 -10.08 28.10 -31.53
C PHE A 11 -11.11 27.07 -31.05
N PHE A 12 -12.26 26.97 -31.72
CA PHE A 12 -13.30 25.97 -31.39
C PHE A 12 -12.89 24.53 -31.72
N ILE A 13 -12.07 24.32 -32.75
CA ILE A 13 -11.56 22.98 -33.11
C ILE A 13 -10.52 22.51 -32.07
N PHE A 14 -9.67 23.42 -31.59
CA PHE A 14 -8.67 23.11 -30.56
C PHE A 14 -9.32 22.76 -29.21
N THR A 15 -10.33 23.51 -28.76
CA THR A 15 -11.01 23.22 -27.49
C THR A 15 -11.74 21.87 -27.51
N ALA A 16 -12.36 21.51 -28.64
CA ALA A 16 -12.97 20.20 -28.84
C ALA A 16 -11.92 19.06 -28.76
N TYR A 17 -10.76 19.22 -29.39
CA TYR A 17 -9.70 18.20 -29.38
C TYR A 17 -9.11 17.94 -27.99
N PHE A 18 -8.91 18.99 -27.18
CA PHE A 18 -8.47 18.84 -25.78
C PHE A 18 -9.55 18.19 -24.90
N SER A 19 -10.83 18.42 -25.20
CA SER A 19 -11.92 17.79 -24.44
C SER A 19 -12.05 16.29 -24.73
N VAL A 20 -11.74 15.79 -25.93
CA VAL A 20 -11.83 14.34 -26.23
C VAL A 20 -10.66 13.56 -25.63
N SER A 21 -9.47 14.16 -25.56
CA SER A 21 -8.26 13.51 -25.03
C SER A 21 -8.21 13.41 -23.50
N THR A 22 -9.04 14.17 -22.78
CA THR A 22 -9.15 14.11 -21.30
C THR A 22 -10.16 13.09 -20.79
N TYR A 23 -11.00 12.51 -21.67
CA TYR A 23 -11.97 11.46 -21.33
C TYR A 23 -11.45 10.04 -21.53
N ALA A 24 -10.22 9.86 -22.00
CA ALA A 24 -9.52 8.57 -21.93
C ALA A 24 -9.05 8.29 -20.49
N LYS A 25 -9.99 8.30 -19.53
CA LYS A 25 -9.77 7.74 -18.21
C LYS A 25 -9.56 6.25 -18.39
N SER A 26 -8.32 5.80 -18.19
CA SER A 26 -7.94 4.39 -18.10
C SER A 26 -8.81 3.69 -17.05
N THR A 27 -9.88 3.01 -17.49
CA THR A 27 -10.70 2.12 -16.67
C THR A 27 -10.00 0.76 -16.57
N GLN A 28 -8.81 0.73 -15.99
CA GLN A 28 -8.24 -0.54 -15.55
C GLN A 28 -8.99 -0.96 -14.30
N ALA A 29 -10.04 -1.77 -14.48
CA ALA A 29 -10.74 -2.39 -13.38
C ALA A 29 -9.81 -3.42 -12.72
N PHE A 30 -9.35 -3.12 -11.51
CA PHE A 30 -8.62 -4.07 -10.69
C PHE A 30 -9.60 -5.12 -10.16
N SER A 31 -9.46 -6.36 -10.62
CA SER A 31 -10.17 -7.51 -10.08
C SER A 31 -9.21 -8.30 -9.20
N ALA A 32 -9.48 -8.35 -7.90
CA ALA A 32 -8.79 -9.24 -6.96
C ALA A 32 -9.77 -10.30 -6.46
N GLY A 33 -9.41 -11.57 -6.63
CA GLY A 33 -10.09 -12.67 -5.95
C GLY A 33 -9.61 -12.77 -4.51
N VAL A 34 -10.54 -12.90 -3.56
CA VAL A 34 -10.21 -13.18 -2.16
C VAL A 34 -10.39 -14.68 -1.94
N ILE A 35 -9.30 -15.40 -1.72
CA ILE A 35 -9.36 -16.78 -1.23
C ILE A 35 -9.28 -16.68 0.30
N ALA A 36 -10.41 -16.89 0.97
CA ALA A 36 -10.43 -17.04 2.41
C ALA A 36 -9.84 -18.41 2.73
N GLN A 37 -8.61 -18.43 3.24
CA GLN A 37 -7.93 -19.66 3.59
C GLN A 37 -8.32 -20.07 5.01
N GLU A 38 -8.66 -21.35 5.19
CA GLU A 38 -9.01 -21.89 6.50
C GLU A 38 -7.82 -21.75 7.45
N GLN A 39 -8.05 -21.09 8.59
CA GLN A 39 -6.99 -20.73 9.49
C GLN A 39 -6.73 -21.87 10.48
N ILE A 40 -5.81 -22.77 10.12
CA ILE A 40 -5.46 -23.94 10.95
C ILE A 40 -4.59 -23.54 12.14
N PHE A 41 -3.68 -22.59 11.95
CA PHE A 41 -2.80 -22.12 13.00
C PHE A 41 -3.43 -20.96 13.78
N PRO A 42 -3.30 -20.95 15.13
CA PRO A 42 -3.74 -19.81 15.91
C PRO A 42 -2.94 -18.57 15.52
N ILE A 43 -3.63 -17.43 15.38
CA ILE A 43 -2.96 -16.13 15.19
C ILE A 43 -2.29 -15.74 16.50
N LYS A 44 -0.99 -15.46 16.41
CA LYS A 44 -0.22 -14.82 17.48
C LYS A 44 0.01 -13.37 17.12
N VAL A 45 -0.30 -12.47 18.04
CA VAL A 45 -0.24 -11.03 17.85
C VAL A 45 0.95 -10.46 18.61
N LEU A 46 1.79 -9.68 17.93
CA LEU A 46 2.89 -8.91 18.51
C LEU A 46 2.62 -7.42 18.35
N GLN A 47 2.59 -6.71 19.48
CA GLN A 47 2.52 -5.25 19.50
C GLN A 47 3.89 -4.67 19.15
N LEU A 48 3.99 -3.94 18.05
CA LEU A 48 5.25 -3.35 17.61
C LEU A 48 5.46 -1.97 18.23
N GLY A 49 4.41 -1.13 18.26
CA GLY A 49 4.48 0.24 18.79
C GLY A 49 4.28 1.31 17.71
N ASN A 50 4.56 2.56 18.05
CA ASN A 50 4.42 3.70 17.14
C ASN A 50 5.69 3.86 16.28
N TYR A 51 5.54 3.60 14.99
CA TYR A 51 6.61 3.73 14.00
C TYR A 51 6.08 4.44 12.75
N ALA A 52 6.99 5.07 12.01
CA ALA A 52 6.64 5.68 10.73
C ALA A 52 6.26 4.60 9.71
N ARG A 53 7.02 3.50 9.67
CA ARG A 53 6.81 2.38 8.74
C ARG A 53 7.28 1.08 9.36
N CYS A 54 6.53 0.01 9.17
CA CYS A 54 6.96 -1.36 9.43
C CYS A 54 6.76 -2.22 8.18
N ALA A 55 7.61 -3.22 8.00
CA ALA A 55 7.54 -4.17 6.88
C ALA A 55 8.04 -5.56 7.31
N VAL A 56 7.40 -6.61 6.81
CA VAL A 56 7.92 -7.98 6.92
C VAL A 56 9.12 -8.05 5.97
N VAL A 57 10.29 -8.41 6.50
CA VAL A 57 11.53 -8.52 5.72
C VAL A 57 11.92 -9.98 5.47
N SER A 58 11.47 -10.89 6.33
CA SER A 58 11.66 -12.33 6.18
C SER A 58 10.49 -13.06 6.83
N ALA A 59 10.16 -14.23 6.29
CA ALA A 59 9.15 -15.12 6.85
C ALA A 59 9.61 -16.58 6.64
N GLN A 60 9.65 -17.34 7.73
CA GLN A 60 9.85 -18.79 7.69
C GLN A 60 8.50 -19.45 7.94
N LYS A 61 8.08 -20.30 7.00
CA LYS A 61 6.82 -21.03 7.09
C LYS A 61 7.01 -22.30 7.90
N GLU A 62 6.13 -22.56 8.85
CA GLU A 62 6.03 -23.87 9.50
C GLU A 62 5.23 -24.86 8.62
N ASP A 63 4.31 -24.36 7.79
CA ASP A 63 3.53 -25.12 6.83
C ASP A 63 3.48 -24.43 5.45
N ALA A 64 3.51 -25.20 4.36
CA ALA A 64 3.57 -24.62 3.01
C ALA A 64 2.33 -23.78 2.66
N PHE A 65 1.17 -24.16 3.20
CA PHE A 65 -0.13 -23.65 2.81
C PHE A 65 -0.72 -22.74 3.87
N TYR A 66 -0.74 -23.12 5.14
CA TYR A 66 -1.48 -22.44 6.20
C TYR A 66 -0.65 -21.43 7.01
N SER A 67 0.51 -21.05 6.48
CA SER A 67 1.40 -20.06 7.09
C SER A 67 1.20 -18.65 6.54
N ALA A 68 1.07 -17.66 7.43
CA ALA A 68 0.93 -16.27 7.06
C ALA A 68 1.57 -15.30 8.05
N CYS A 69 2.07 -14.18 7.53
CA CYS A 69 2.57 -13.03 8.29
C CYS A 69 1.79 -11.79 7.85
N TYR A 70 1.15 -11.12 8.78
CA TYR A 70 0.42 -9.88 8.53
C TYR A 70 1.03 -8.74 9.32
N ILE A 71 1.10 -7.57 8.71
CA ILE A 71 1.39 -6.31 9.41
C ILE A 71 0.23 -5.39 9.16
N LYS A 72 -0.31 -4.82 10.23
CA LYS A 72 -1.36 -3.82 10.15
C LYS A 72 -1.05 -2.65 11.07
N LYS A 73 -1.53 -1.47 10.65
CA LYS A 73 -1.50 -0.26 11.45
C LYS A 73 -2.85 -0.12 12.13
N GLN A 74 -2.90 -0.30 13.45
CA GLN A 74 -4.09 -0.11 14.26
C GLN A 74 -4.39 1.38 14.46
N SER A 75 -5.59 1.71 14.95
CA SER A 75 -5.96 3.08 15.33
C SER A 75 -4.91 3.70 16.26
N GLN A 76 -4.65 5.00 16.12
CA GLN A 76 -3.61 5.75 16.85
C GLN A 76 -2.15 5.41 16.47
N SER A 77 -1.92 4.92 15.25
CA SER A 77 -0.57 4.69 14.68
C SER A 77 0.27 3.61 15.35
N ASN A 78 -0.35 2.74 16.13
CA ASN A 78 0.32 1.57 16.68
C ASN A 78 0.38 0.45 15.62
N TRP A 79 1.57 -0.04 15.31
CA TRP A 79 1.76 -1.17 14.42
C TRP A 79 1.63 -2.48 15.20
N ILE A 80 1.00 -3.45 14.57
CA ILE A 80 0.89 -4.81 15.09
C ILE A 80 1.27 -5.79 13.99
N ALA A 81 2.00 -6.83 14.39
CA ALA A 81 2.30 -7.97 13.54
C ALA A 81 1.45 -9.16 14.00
N GLU A 82 0.93 -9.91 13.04
CA GLU A 82 0.25 -11.17 13.29
C GLU A 82 0.99 -12.27 12.56
N SER A 83 1.17 -13.39 13.23
CA SER A 83 1.71 -14.60 12.64
C SER A 83 0.76 -15.77 12.85
N ALA A 84 0.56 -16.57 11.81
CA ALA A 84 -0.13 -17.85 11.89
C ALA A 84 0.80 -18.90 11.25
N GLY A 85 1.27 -19.88 12.04
CA GLY A 85 2.14 -20.95 11.56
C GLY A 85 3.41 -20.46 10.88
N ALA A 86 3.94 -19.29 11.26
CA ALA A 86 5.11 -18.69 10.63
C ALA A 86 5.99 -18.00 11.66
N ARG A 87 7.28 -17.88 11.35
CA ARG A 87 8.19 -16.99 12.07
C ARG A 87 8.49 -15.80 11.17
N CYS A 88 8.00 -14.63 11.55
CA CYS A 88 8.07 -13.41 10.76
C CYS A 88 9.11 -12.47 11.36
N GLU A 89 10.06 -12.00 10.54
CA GLU A 89 10.96 -10.91 10.91
C GLU A 89 10.41 -9.60 10.37
N ILE A 90 10.23 -8.63 11.26
CA ILE A 90 9.67 -7.32 10.95
C ILE A 90 10.73 -6.27 11.17
N ARG A 91 10.90 -5.38 10.19
CA ARG A 91 11.70 -4.17 10.30
C ARG A 91 10.79 -2.96 10.45
N CYS A 92 10.98 -2.19 11.52
CA CYS A 92 10.28 -0.93 11.76
C CYS A 92 11.26 0.25 11.77
N ILE A 93 10.80 1.39 11.26
CA ILE A 93 11.58 2.63 11.15
C ILE A 93 10.86 3.72 11.95
N THR A 94 11.58 4.40 12.83
CA THR A 94 11.03 5.49 13.64
C THR A 94 10.70 6.70 12.79
N HIS A 95 9.89 7.61 13.35
CA HIS A 95 9.79 8.97 12.81
C HIS A 95 11.16 9.65 12.87
N LEU A 96 11.36 10.65 12.00
CA LEU A 96 12.57 11.47 12.01
C LEU A 96 12.68 12.22 13.35
N ASP A 97 13.86 12.18 13.96
CA ASP A 97 14.15 12.97 15.15
C ASP A 97 14.36 14.46 14.81
N LYS A 98 14.63 15.30 15.82
CA LYS A 98 14.89 16.74 15.63
C LYS A 98 16.11 17.03 14.74
N LYS A 99 16.96 16.04 14.46
CA LYS A 99 18.15 16.11 13.61
C LYS A 99 17.92 15.47 12.24
N GLY A 100 16.71 15.00 11.94
CA GLY A 100 16.39 14.34 10.68
C GLY A 100 16.90 12.90 10.58
N LEU A 101 17.21 12.25 11.71
CA LEU A 101 17.67 10.87 11.75
C LEU A 101 16.52 9.92 12.07
N SER A 102 16.49 8.76 11.42
CA SER A 102 15.58 7.65 11.74
C SER A 102 16.36 6.47 12.33
N GLN A 103 15.75 5.77 13.27
CA GLN A 103 16.28 4.52 13.81
C GLN A 103 15.51 3.34 13.22
N THR A 104 16.20 2.21 13.07
CA THR A 104 15.62 0.96 12.60
C THR A 104 15.62 -0.05 13.75
N THR A 105 14.48 -0.72 13.96
CA THR A 105 14.30 -1.75 14.99
C THR A 105 13.76 -3.02 14.33
N TYR A 106 14.24 -4.18 14.78
CA TYR A 106 13.81 -5.48 14.29
C TYR A 106 13.01 -6.22 15.36
N PHE A 107 11.97 -6.92 14.91
CA PHE A 107 11.08 -7.72 15.75
C PHE A 107 10.90 -9.11 15.14
N THR A 108 10.58 -10.09 15.99
CA THR A 108 10.23 -11.44 15.54
C THR A 108 8.87 -11.80 16.12
N ALA A 109 7.91 -12.10 15.25
CA ALA A 109 6.61 -12.67 15.63
C ALA A 109 6.60 -14.17 15.30
N GLN A 110 6.20 -15.02 16.24
CA GLN A 110 6.21 -16.48 16.09
C GLN A 110 5.19 -17.14 17.00
#